data_AF-A0A925ZEB3-F1
#
_entry.id   AF-A0A925ZEB3-F1
#
_cell.length_a   1.000
_cell.length_b   1.000
_cell.length_c   1.000
_cell.angle_alpha   90.00
_cell.angle_beta   90.00
_cell.angle_gamma   90.00
#
_symmetry.space_group_name_H-M   'P 1'
#
loop_
_entity.id
_entity.type
_entity.pdbx_description
1 polymer ?
#
loop_
_entity_poly.entity_id
_entity_poly.type
_entity_poly.pdbx_seq_one_letter_code
_entity_poly.pdbx_strand_id
1 'polypeptide(L)'
;MTVCVANELNYVKIELEKRGYIVISKLSEAPCKAIICNLKNGGLINYNLQNSIKAEGTIIIDSGCKTIDEIEYILNNRVYSSLL
;
A
#
# COMPACT_ATOMS: atom_id res chain seq x y z
N MET A 1 9.33 -4.99 3.19
CA MET A 1 8.64 -4.67 1.91
C MET A 1 8.35 -3.18 1.88
N THR A 2 8.48 -2.51 0.72
CA THR A 2 8.09 -1.09 0.58
C THR A 2 6.62 -0.96 0.18
N VAL A 3 5.88 -0.17 0.94
CA VAL A 3 4.44 0.08 0.77
C VAL A 3 4.17 1.57 0.73
N CYS A 4 3.34 2.01 -0.21
CA CYS A 4 2.89 3.39 -0.30
C CYS A 4 1.56 3.54 0.43
N VAL A 5 1.44 4.50 1.34
CA VAL A 5 0.24 4.67 2.17
C VAL A 5 -0.26 6.10 2.09
N ALA A 6 -1.57 6.27 1.94
CA ALA A 6 -2.20 7.58 1.79
C ALA A 6 -1.98 8.44 3.04
N ASN A 7 -1.84 9.76 2.85
CA ASN A 7 -1.41 10.67 3.90
C ASN A 7 -2.37 10.75 5.08
N GLU A 8 -3.65 10.59 4.81
CA GLU A 8 -4.73 10.56 5.80
C GLU A 8 -4.72 9.30 6.67
N LEU A 9 -4.02 8.24 6.27
CA LEU A 9 -4.01 6.94 6.96
C LEU A 9 -2.84 6.82 7.97
N ASN A 10 -2.62 7.84 8.80
CA ASN A 10 -1.49 7.89 9.74
C ASN A 10 -1.41 6.68 10.67
N TYR A 11 -2.55 6.19 11.16
CA TYR A 11 -2.60 4.98 11.99
C TYR A 11 -2.01 3.76 11.26
N VAL A 12 -2.36 3.57 9.99
CA VAL A 12 -1.84 2.47 9.17
C VAL A 12 -0.34 2.61 8.94
N LYS A 13 0.16 3.82 8.70
CA LYS A 13 1.60 4.09 8.53
C LYS A 13 2.39 3.63 9.77
N ILE A 14 1.98 4.10 10.94
CA ILE A 14 2.65 3.80 12.21
C ILE A 14 2.67 2.29 12.49
N GLU A 15 1.54 1.60 12.28
CA GLU A 15 1.49 0.18 12.57
C GLU A 15 2.31 -0.66 11.58
N LEU A 16 2.35 -0.29 10.30
CA LEU A 16 3.22 -0.96 9.32
C LEU A 16 4.71 -0.69 9.60
N GLU A 17 5.09 0.53 9.98
CA GLU A 17 6.47 0.82 10.39
C GLU A 17 6.89 -0.02 11.59
N LYS A 18 6.04 -0.14 12.63
CA LYS A 18 6.29 -1.02 13.79
C LYS A 18 6.48 -2.49 13.41
N ARG A 19 5.87 -2.93 12.32
CA ARG A 19 5.95 -4.31 11.79
C ARG A 19 7.11 -4.49 10.80
N GLY A 20 7.95 -3.47 10.61
CA GLY A 20 9.16 -3.55 9.79
C GLY A 20 8.96 -3.26 8.30
N TYR A 21 7.84 -2.67 7.91
CA TYR A 21 7.63 -2.20 6.54
C TYR A 21 8.30 -0.84 6.32
N ILE A 22 8.77 -0.61 5.09
CA ILE A 22 9.22 0.71 4.65
C ILE A 22 7.99 1.44 4.09
N VAL A 23 7.53 2.47 4.78
CA VAL A 23 6.33 3.22 4.39
C VAL A 23 6.74 4.50 3.66
N ILE A 24 6.23 4.66 2.43
CA ILE A 24 6.40 5.89 1.63
C ILE A 24 5.05 6.56 1.45
N SER A 25 5.06 7.87 1.24
CA SER A 25 3.82 8.66 1.12
C SER A 25 3.50 9.06 -0.32
N LYS A 26 4.49 8.95 -1.22
CA LYS A 26 4.34 9.27 -2.65
C LYS A 26 5.04 8.22 -3.50
N LEU A 27 4.42 7.88 -4.64
CA LEU A 27 5.00 6.93 -5.60
C LEU A 27 6.32 7.40 -6.24
N SER A 28 6.62 8.70 -6.16
CA SER A 28 7.88 9.27 -6.64
C SER A 28 9.06 9.03 -5.69
N GLU A 29 8.81 8.67 -4.43
CA GLU A 29 9.87 8.50 -3.41
C GLU A 29 10.66 7.20 -3.66
N ALA A 30 9.96 6.11 -3.98
CA ALA A 30 10.56 4.82 -4.29
C ALA A 30 9.55 3.89 -5.00
N PRO A 31 10.01 2.87 -5.72
CA PRO A 31 9.15 1.76 -6.14
C PRO A 31 8.51 1.07 -4.93
N CYS A 32 7.21 0.75 -5.02
CA CYS A 32 6.49 0.04 -3.96
C CYS A 32 5.76 -1.19 -4.50
N LYS A 33 5.53 -2.17 -3.62
CA LYS A 33 4.82 -3.42 -3.93
C LYS A 33 3.32 -3.33 -3.68
N ALA A 34 2.89 -2.40 -2.84
CA ALA A 34 1.49 -2.15 -2.51
C ALA A 34 1.23 -0.66 -2.32
N ILE A 35 0.02 -0.24 -2.66
CA ILE A 35 -0.56 1.09 -2.39
C ILE A 35 -1.75 0.87 -1.48
N ILE A 36 -1.79 1.54 -0.34
CA ILE A 36 -2.88 1.48 0.64
C ILE A 36 -3.54 2.85 0.69
N CYS A 37 -4.82 2.90 0.33
CA CYS A 37 -5.59 4.14 0.28
C CYS A 37 -7.04 3.91 0.69
N ASN A 38 -7.79 4.99 0.92
CA ASN A 38 -9.24 4.93 1.08
C ASN A 38 -9.90 5.34 -0.23
N LEU A 39 -10.51 4.39 -0.94
CA LEU A 39 -11.12 4.66 -2.25
C LEU A 39 -12.30 5.63 -2.18
N LYS A 40 -12.97 5.74 -1.03
CA LYS A 40 -14.12 6.65 -0.84
C LYS A 40 -13.70 8.09 -0.57
N ASN A 41 -12.49 8.33 -0.06
CA ASN A 41 -11.99 9.66 0.30
C ASN A 41 -10.84 10.11 -0.62
N GLY A 42 -11.13 10.29 -1.91
CA GLY A 42 -10.15 10.80 -2.90
C GLY A 42 -9.27 9.72 -3.54
N GLY A 43 -9.21 8.51 -2.97
CA GLY A 43 -8.73 7.29 -3.63
C GLY A 43 -7.42 7.44 -4.41
N LEU A 44 -7.43 7.01 -5.68
CA LEU A 44 -6.27 7.03 -6.57
C LEU A 44 -6.00 8.40 -7.21
N ILE A 45 -6.92 9.36 -7.06
CA ILE A 45 -6.81 10.71 -7.66
C ILE A 45 -5.62 11.45 -7.04
N ASN A 46 -5.35 11.23 -5.75
CA ASN A 46 -4.23 11.85 -5.02
C ASN A 46 -2.85 11.32 -5.44
N TYR A 47 -2.79 10.23 -6.21
CA TYR A 47 -1.54 9.55 -6.53
C TYR A 47 -0.96 9.89 -7.90
N ASN A 48 -1.60 10.75 -8.69
CA ASN A 48 -1.19 11.09 -10.07
C ASN A 48 -0.68 9.84 -10.81
N LEU A 49 -1.53 8.81 -10.80
CA LEU A 49 -1.23 7.42 -11.19
C LEU A 49 -0.73 7.25 -12.62
N GLN A 50 -0.89 8.29 -13.45
CA GLN A 50 -0.70 8.25 -14.91
C GLN A 50 0.75 7.94 -15.34
N ASN A 51 1.77 8.18 -14.50
CA ASN A 51 3.18 8.04 -14.92
C ASN A 51 4.05 7.11 -14.04
N SER A 52 3.54 6.59 -12.92
CA SER A 52 4.37 5.96 -11.87
C SER A 52 4.03 4.51 -11.55
N ILE A 53 2.88 4.00 -12.00
CA ILE A 53 2.60 2.55 -11.95
C ILE A 53 3.25 1.90 -13.18
N LYS A 54 4.51 1.48 -13.04
CA LYS A 54 5.04 0.40 -13.89
C LYS A 54 4.29 -0.87 -13.50
N ALA A 55 3.21 -1.12 -14.23
CA ALA A 55 2.03 -1.88 -13.85
C ALA A 55 2.17 -3.40 -13.70
N GLU A 56 3.37 -3.93 -13.53
CA GLU A 56 3.54 -5.35 -13.26
C GLU A 56 3.80 -5.58 -11.78
N GLY A 57 2.71 -5.87 -11.07
CA GLY A 57 2.78 -6.39 -9.71
C GLY A 57 2.87 -5.34 -8.61
N THR A 58 2.18 -4.21 -8.72
CA THR A 58 1.83 -3.39 -7.55
C THR A 58 0.35 -3.62 -7.22
N ILE A 59 0.03 -3.97 -5.97
CA ILE A 59 -1.36 -4.17 -5.54
C ILE A 59 -1.92 -2.88 -4.95
N ILE A 60 -3.22 -2.66 -5.13
CA ILE A 60 -3.95 -1.57 -4.47
C ILE A 60 -4.85 -2.19 -3.41
N ILE A 61 -4.73 -1.73 -2.17
CA ILE A 61 -5.52 -2.19 -1.03
C ILE A 61 -6.38 -1.03 -0.55
N ASP A 62 -7.70 -1.20 -0.64
CA ASP A 62 -8.65 -0.27 -0.01
C ASP A 62 -8.70 -0.52 1.50
N SER A 63 -8.28 0.47 2.28
CA SER A 63 -8.26 0.41 3.74
C SER A 63 -9.59 0.82 4.37
N GLY A 64 -10.54 1.36 3.59
CA GLY A 64 -11.76 1.97 4.13
C GLY A 64 -12.62 1.04 5.00
N CYS A 65 -12.47 -0.27 4.84
CA CYS A 65 -13.16 -1.29 5.64
C CYS A 65 -12.22 -2.45 6.04
N LYS A 66 -10.91 -2.20 6.21
CA LYS A 66 -9.95 -3.23 6.61
C LYS A 66 -9.19 -2.81 7.85
N THR A 67 -9.03 -3.74 8.78
CA THR A 67 -8.12 -3.62 9.90
C THR A 67 -6.67 -3.72 9.42
N ILE A 68 -5.75 -3.30 10.28
CA ILE A 68 -4.32 -3.39 9.98
C ILE A 68 -3.85 -4.84 9.81
N ASP A 69 -4.43 -5.79 10.54
CA ASP A 69 -4.04 -7.19 10.46
C ASP A 69 -4.53 -7.83 9.16
N GLU A 70 -5.72 -7.44 8.67
CA GLU A 70 -6.20 -7.83 7.35
C GLU A 70 -5.34 -7.25 6.22
N ILE A 71 -4.90 -5.99 6.36
CA ILE A 71 -3.97 -5.36 5.41
C ILE A 71 -2.66 -6.15 5.37
N GLU A 72 -2.08 -6.47 6.53
CA GLU A 72 -0.85 -7.24 6.63
C GLU A 72 -0.98 -8.67 6.08
N TYR A 73 -2.10 -9.33 6.35
CA TYR A 73 -2.42 -10.65 5.78
C TYR A 73 -2.39 -10.61 4.25
N ILE A 74 -2.98 -9.59 3.62
CA ILE A 74 -2.95 -9.40 2.16
C ILE A 74 -1.51 -9.17 1.67
N LEU A 75 -0.72 -8.34 2.36
CA LEU A 75 0.68 -8.06 1.99
C LEU A 75 1.53 -9.32 2.02
N ASN A 76 1.36 -10.16 3.05
CA ASN A 76 2.18 -11.35 3.28
C ASN A 76 1.75 -12.55 2.42
N ASN A 77 0.46 -12.75 2.18
CA ASN A 77 0.01 -13.87 1.34
C ASN A 77 0.49 -13.78 -0.10
N ARG A 78 0.72 -12.56 -0.60
CA ARG A 78 1.33 -12.39 -1.91
C ARG A 78 2.72 -13.00 -2.00
N VAL A 79 3.49 -12.95 -0.91
CA VAL A 79 4.83 -13.53 -0.83
C VAL A 79 4.78 -15.05 -1.00
N TYR A 80 3.70 -15.70 -0.55
CA TYR A 80 3.54 -17.15 -0.60
C TYR A 80 2.86 -17.66 -1.89
N SER A 81 2.14 -16.82 -2.63
CA SER A 81 1.48 -17.22 -3.88
C SER A 81 2.42 -17.40 -5.08
N SER A 82 3.72 -17.10 -4.97
CA SER A 82 4.72 -17.61 -5.91
C SER A 82 5.09 -19.05 -5.52
N LEU A 83 4.15 -19.97 -5.71
CA LEU A 83 4.48 -21.39 -5.73
C LEU A 83 5.21 -21.68 -7.05
N LEU A 84 6.38 -22.31 -6.92
CA LEU A 84 7.33 -22.74 -7.96
C LEU A 84 6.69 -23.20 -9.28
#